data_AF-A0A8C3MJN8-F1
#
_entry.id   AF-A0A8C3MJN8-F1
#
_cell.length_a   1.000
_cell.length_b   1.000
_cell.length_c   1.000
_cell.angle_alpha   90.00
_cell.angle_beta   90.00
_cell.angle_gamma   90.00
#
_symmetry.space_group_name_H-M   'P 1'
#
loop_
_entity.id
_entity.type
_entity.pdbx_description
1 polymer ?
#
loop_
_entity_poly.entity_id
_entity_poly.type
_entity_poly.pdbx_seq_one_letter_code
_entity_poly.pdbx_strand_id
1 'polypeptide(L)'
;MLRKRGTVEALQKGAGGQKSPVSRVPDPSRAVRAAKMSGPGLVAGDVVVDVPPYFDQAYVQEAAAALVEEETRRYWPTKSYLSYLPAHDYSAFETETMWNEFGRLAARQPLELLSMKRYELPAPSSGQKSDITAWQECVNNSMAQLEHQAVCIENLELVSQHGCNAWKVYNEHLVHMIEQAQKELQKLRKDIQDLNWQRKNMQLTAGAKLGEMESTWSLLSVKIMRLNEPLCSWKMKFHKSRSSMGKQTRRISSKTFSELILTCLSAACVKNYIPDPLSVDTSSCSCVRWQKGISILSFSCFKF
;
A
#
# COMPACT_ATOMS: atom_id res chain seq x y z
N MET A 1 -52.00 -8.65 19.33
CA MET A 1 -51.16 -9.79 19.78
C MET A 1 -50.66 -9.53 21.19
N LEU A 2 -50.71 -10.56 22.03
CA LEU A 2 -50.70 -10.53 23.49
C LEU A 2 -49.51 -9.80 24.15
N ARG A 3 -49.84 -8.94 25.11
CA ARG A 3 -48.97 -8.51 26.22
C ARG A 3 -48.60 -9.73 27.08
N LYS A 4 -47.31 -9.98 27.31
CA LYS A 4 -46.84 -10.76 28.47
C LYS A 4 -46.16 -9.82 29.46
N ARG A 5 -46.78 -9.69 30.63
CA ARG A 5 -46.23 -9.10 31.84
C ARG A 5 -45.18 -10.06 32.40
N GLY A 6 -43.94 -9.59 32.54
CA GLY A 6 -42.88 -10.26 33.29
C GLY A 6 -42.85 -9.69 34.71
N THR A 7 -42.87 -10.59 35.68
CA THR A 7 -42.94 -10.39 37.12
C THR A 7 -41.67 -9.75 37.70
N VAL A 8 -41.88 -8.88 38.69
CA VAL A 8 -40.85 -8.26 39.52
C VAL A 8 -40.56 -9.21 40.68
N GLU A 9 -39.37 -9.78 40.75
CA GLU A 9 -38.86 -10.45 41.96
C GLU A 9 -37.79 -9.57 42.61
N ALA A 10 -38.09 -9.18 43.83
CA ALA A 10 -37.18 -8.50 44.74
C ALA A 10 -36.08 -9.46 45.20
N LEU A 11 -34.81 -9.06 45.07
CA LEU A 11 -33.72 -9.67 45.80
C LEU A 11 -32.93 -8.60 46.55
N GLN A 12 -33.15 -8.60 47.86
CA GLN A 12 -32.51 -7.76 48.86
C GLN A 12 -31.33 -8.57 49.43
N LYS A 13 -30.08 -8.19 49.12
CA LYS A 13 -28.89 -8.68 49.84
C LYS A 13 -27.76 -7.65 49.88
N GLY A 14 -27.34 -7.33 51.10
CA GLY A 14 -25.92 -7.32 51.46
C GLY A 14 -25.20 -5.97 51.41
N ALA A 15 -25.19 -5.27 52.55
CA ALA A 15 -24.21 -4.25 52.86
C ALA A 15 -22.80 -4.85 52.91
N GLY A 16 -21.84 -4.21 52.22
CA GLY A 16 -20.42 -4.55 52.28
C GLY A 16 -19.61 -3.37 51.74
N GLY A 17 -19.03 -2.59 52.65
CA GLY A 17 -18.19 -1.45 52.30
C GLY A 17 -16.94 -1.89 51.54
N GLN A 18 -16.72 -1.28 50.37
CA GLN A 18 -15.43 -1.29 49.69
C GLN A 18 -15.02 0.15 49.42
N LYS A 19 -13.84 0.51 49.94
CA LYS A 19 -13.21 1.81 49.76
C LYS A 19 -12.90 2.01 48.28
N SER A 20 -13.40 3.09 47.69
CA SER A 20 -13.09 3.51 46.31
C SER A 20 -11.57 3.68 46.14
N PRO A 21 -10.95 3.10 45.09
CA PRO A 21 -9.58 3.46 44.75
C PRO A 21 -9.59 4.83 44.09
N VAL A 22 -8.75 5.73 44.60
CA VAL A 22 -8.47 7.05 44.01
C VAL A 22 -8.12 6.84 42.53
N SER A 23 -8.97 7.36 41.64
CA SER A 23 -8.79 7.35 40.20
C SER A 23 -7.59 8.22 39.83
N ARG A 24 -6.45 7.56 39.61
CA ARG A 24 -5.29 8.22 39.03
C ARG A 24 -5.59 8.46 37.56
N VAL A 25 -5.88 9.71 37.19
CA VAL A 25 -6.02 10.13 35.78
C VAL A 25 -4.77 9.66 35.02
N PRO A 26 -4.90 8.86 33.95
CA PRO A 26 -3.76 8.46 33.15
C PRO A 26 -3.17 9.70 32.46
N ASP A 27 -1.92 10.04 32.79
CA ASP A 27 -1.18 11.12 32.14
C ASP A 27 -1.02 10.81 30.63
N PRO A 28 -1.63 11.59 29.72
CA PRO A 28 -1.59 11.34 28.28
C PRO A 28 -0.15 11.38 27.72
N SER A 29 0.77 12.03 28.45
CA SER A 29 2.19 12.13 28.11
C SER A 29 2.91 10.78 28.14
N ARG A 30 2.42 9.81 28.93
CA ARG A 30 3.03 8.47 29.07
C ARG A 30 2.63 7.54 27.92
N ALA A 31 1.42 7.68 27.39
CA ALA A 31 0.94 6.94 26.22
C ALA A 31 1.71 7.31 24.94
N VAL A 32 2.03 8.61 24.77
CA VAL A 32 2.80 9.09 23.62
C VAL A 32 4.27 8.62 23.65
N ARG A 33 4.86 8.40 24.85
CA ARG A 33 6.23 7.88 24.96
C ARG A 33 6.35 6.39 24.67
N ALA A 34 5.31 5.60 24.97
CA ALA A 34 5.30 4.16 24.67
C ALA A 34 5.17 3.88 23.15
N ALA A 35 4.53 4.77 22.41
CA ALA A 35 4.39 4.65 20.94
C ALA A 35 5.68 4.99 20.16
N LYS A 36 6.72 5.52 20.82
CA LYS A 36 7.92 6.07 20.13
C LYS A 36 9.11 5.11 20.03
N MET A 37 8.94 3.82 20.35
CA MET A 37 10.01 2.81 20.26
C MET A 37 9.68 1.63 19.34
N SER A 38 8.60 1.68 18.58
CA SER A 38 8.41 0.79 17.43
C SER A 38 8.48 1.62 16.15
N GLY A 39 9.67 1.67 15.52
CA GLY A 39 9.67 1.68 14.05
C GLY A 39 8.84 0.47 13.57
N PRO A 40 8.35 0.44 12.31
CA PRO A 40 7.57 -0.69 11.84
C PRO A 40 8.39 -1.97 12.03
N GLY A 41 8.09 -2.67 13.11
CA GLY A 41 8.69 -3.95 13.44
C GLY A 41 8.11 -4.90 12.42
N LEU A 42 8.96 -5.36 11.52
CA LEU A 42 8.68 -6.43 10.58
C LEU A 42 7.97 -7.55 11.34
N VAL A 43 6.68 -7.72 11.04
CA VAL A 43 5.83 -8.73 11.67
C VAL A 43 5.94 -9.96 10.78
N ALA A 44 6.42 -11.07 11.34
CA ALA A 44 6.72 -12.33 10.66
C ALA A 44 5.79 -12.63 9.47
N GLY A 45 6.34 -12.50 8.25
CA GLY A 45 5.63 -12.72 6.99
C GLY A 45 5.75 -11.60 5.96
N ASP A 46 6.66 -10.63 6.13
CA ASP A 46 6.81 -9.46 5.25
C ASP A 46 7.14 -9.85 3.81
N VAL A 47 6.10 -10.02 3.01
CA VAL A 47 6.18 -9.87 1.56
C VAL A 47 6.61 -8.43 1.34
N VAL A 48 7.86 -8.24 0.91
CA VAL A 48 8.36 -6.93 0.49
C VAL A 48 7.62 -6.57 -0.79
N VAL A 49 6.55 -5.79 -0.64
CA VAL A 49 5.79 -5.25 -1.77
C VAL A 49 6.49 -3.97 -2.21
N ASP A 50 7.12 -4.02 -3.38
CA ASP A 50 7.78 -2.86 -3.99
C ASP A 50 6.90 -2.30 -5.11
N VAL A 51 6.45 -1.06 -4.91
CA VAL A 51 5.73 -0.26 -5.92
C VAL A 51 6.27 1.18 -5.78
N PRO A 52 7.15 1.65 -6.69
CA PRO A 52 7.82 2.94 -6.56
C PRO A 52 7.03 4.11 -7.21
N PRO A 53 6.20 4.88 -6.48
CA PRO A 53 5.33 5.91 -7.05
C PRO A 53 6.05 7.09 -7.72
N TYR A 54 7.29 7.42 -7.31
CA TYR A 54 8.06 8.51 -7.94
C TYR A 54 8.63 8.10 -9.31
N PHE A 55 8.79 6.80 -9.56
CA PHE A 55 9.24 6.25 -10.84
C PHE A 55 8.03 5.89 -11.73
N ASP A 56 7.04 5.20 -11.17
CA ASP A 56 5.84 4.74 -11.88
C ASP A 56 4.75 5.83 -11.91
N GLN A 57 4.87 6.78 -12.84
CA GLN A 57 3.93 7.91 -12.96
C GLN A 57 2.60 7.56 -13.65
N ALA A 58 2.56 6.45 -14.39
CA ALA A 58 1.39 6.05 -15.21
C ALA A 58 0.52 5.02 -14.48
N TYR A 59 -0.15 5.44 -13.40
CA TYR A 59 -0.97 4.54 -12.59
C TYR A 59 -2.44 4.51 -13.06
N VAL A 60 -2.99 3.30 -13.26
CA VAL A 60 -4.37 3.07 -13.75
C VAL A 60 -5.27 2.66 -12.59
N GLN A 61 -5.78 3.65 -11.83
CA GLN A 61 -6.50 3.40 -10.58
C GLN A 61 -7.79 2.60 -10.78
N GLU A 62 -8.55 2.94 -11.82
CA GLU A 62 -9.89 2.38 -12.05
C GLU A 62 -9.82 0.89 -12.43
N ALA A 63 -8.87 0.52 -13.30
CA ALA A 63 -8.66 -0.87 -13.68
C ALA A 63 -8.17 -1.72 -12.49
N ALA A 64 -7.26 -1.17 -11.68
CA ALA A 64 -6.79 -1.84 -10.46
C ALA A 64 -7.93 -2.02 -9.45
N ALA A 65 -8.77 -1.00 -9.26
CA ALA A 65 -9.92 -1.06 -8.34
C ALA A 65 -10.94 -2.12 -8.77
N ALA A 66 -11.25 -2.23 -10.06
CA ALA A 66 -12.17 -3.25 -10.58
C ALA A 66 -11.65 -4.68 -10.34
N LEU A 67 -10.34 -4.90 -10.50
CA LEU A 67 -9.72 -6.19 -10.20
C LEU A 67 -9.77 -6.51 -8.69
N VAL A 68 -9.51 -5.52 -7.83
CA VAL A 68 -9.64 -5.68 -6.38
C VAL A 68 -11.07 -6.01 -6.01
N GLU A 69 -12.07 -5.36 -6.61
CA GLU A 69 -13.49 -5.60 -6.34
C GLU A 69 -13.90 -7.04 -6.69
N GLU A 70 -13.49 -7.57 -7.85
CA GLU A 70 -13.79 -8.95 -8.23
C GLU A 70 -13.15 -9.97 -7.26
N GLU A 71 -11.91 -9.74 -6.84
CA GLU A 71 -11.25 -10.58 -5.82
C GLU A 71 -11.96 -10.47 -4.46
N THR A 72 -12.41 -9.27 -4.09
CA THR A 72 -13.16 -9.04 -2.85
C THR A 72 -14.53 -9.73 -2.89
N ARG A 73 -15.16 -9.85 -4.07
CA ARG A 73 -16.41 -10.60 -4.26
C ARG A 73 -16.21 -12.12 -4.12
N ARG A 74 -15.03 -12.61 -4.51
CA ARG A 74 -14.67 -14.03 -4.46
C ARG A 74 -14.25 -14.50 -3.07
N TYR A 75 -13.70 -13.60 -2.27
CA TYR A 75 -13.19 -13.89 -0.93
C TYR A 75 -14.22 -13.55 0.16
N TRP A 76 -14.48 -14.48 1.08
CA TRP A 76 -15.25 -14.19 2.30
C TRP A 76 -14.29 -13.98 3.48
N PRO A 77 -14.17 -12.75 4.03
CA PRO A 77 -13.22 -12.47 5.11
C PRO A 77 -13.50 -13.32 6.35
N THR A 78 -12.55 -14.18 6.72
CA THR A 78 -12.68 -15.06 7.90
C THR A 78 -12.15 -14.41 9.18
N LYS A 79 -11.25 -13.42 9.06
CA LYS A 79 -10.68 -12.69 10.20
C LYS A 79 -11.00 -11.20 10.06
N SER A 80 -11.54 -10.60 11.12
CA SER A 80 -11.62 -9.14 11.20
C SER A 80 -10.20 -8.58 11.24
N TYR A 81 -9.83 -7.81 10.23
CA TYR A 81 -8.52 -7.15 10.18
C TYR A 81 -8.35 -6.15 11.33
N LEU A 82 -9.42 -5.80 12.05
CA LEU A 82 -9.42 -4.94 13.24
C LEU A 82 -9.28 -5.70 14.56
N SER A 83 -9.09 -7.03 14.53
CA SER A 83 -9.01 -7.85 15.74
C SER A 83 -7.82 -7.55 16.66
N TYR A 84 -6.78 -6.89 16.15
CA TYR A 84 -5.65 -6.42 16.97
C TYR A 84 -5.97 -5.13 17.75
N LEU A 85 -7.06 -4.44 17.41
CA LEU A 85 -7.50 -3.25 18.12
C LEU A 85 -8.36 -3.65 19.31
N PRO A 86 -8.20 -2.99 20.47
CA PRO A 86 -9.10 -3.17 21.59
C PRO A 86 -10.54 -2.80 21.17
N ALA A 87 -11.53 -3.45 21.79
CA ALA A 87 -12.93 -3.07 21.61
C ALA A 87 -13.12 -1.59 21.98
N HIS A 88 -13.84 -0.85 21.14
CA HIS A 88 -14.06 0.58 21.34
C HIS A 88 -15.00 0.77 22.52
N ASP A 89 -14.55 1.52 23.52
CA ASP A 89 -15.40 1.95 24.63
C ASP A 89 -16.12 3.23 24.23
N TYR A 90 -17.40 3.10 23.88
CA TYR A 90 -18.26 4.23 23.53
C TYR A 90 -18.66 5.06 24.75
N SER A 91 -18.48 4.53 25.96
CA SER A 91 -18.83 5.19 27.22
C SER A 91 -17.66 5.90 27.90
N ALA A 92 -16.44 5.80 27.34
CA ALA A 92 -15.22 6.33 27.96
C ALA A 92 -15.26 7.84 28.27
N PHE A 93 -16.07 8.60 27.52
CA PHE A 93 -16.22 10.05 27.67
C PHE A 93 -17.62 10.47 28.15
N GLU A 94 -18.46 9.50 28.54
CA GLU A 94 -19.77 9.81 29.10
C GLU A 94 -19.59 10.44 30.47
N THR A 95 -20.05 11.69 30.61
CA THR A 95 -20.13 12.36 31.90
C THR A 95 -21.39 11.94 32.65
N GLU A 96 -21.40 12.08 33.97
CA GLU A 96 -22.57 11.79 34.81
C GLU A 96 -23.83 12.56 34.33
N THR A 97 -23.65 13.80 33.88
CA THR A 97 -24.73 14.62 33.30
C THR A 97 -25.26 14.02 32.00
N MET A 98 -24.38 13.54 31.11
CA MET A 98 -24.81 12.87 29.88
C MET A 98 -25.59 11.60 30.19
N TRP A 99 -25.13 10.81 31.16
CA TRP A 99 -25.82 9.58 31.55
C TRP A 99 -27.24 9.84 32.06
N ASN A 100 -27.40 10.87 32.90
CA ASN A 100 -28.71 11.31 33.39
C ASN A 100 -29.62 11.81 32.27
N GLU A 101 -29.09 12.57 31.31
CA GLU A 101 -29.85 13.05 30.14
C GLU A 101 -30.27 11.90 29.21
N PHE A 102 -29.39 10.93 28.97
CA PHE A 102 -29.74 9.73 28.22
C PHE A 102 -30.83 8.92 28.93
N GLY A 103 -30.78 8.80 30.25
CA GLY A 103 -31.83 8.21 31.06
C GLY A 103 -33.18 8.93 30.92
N ARG A 104 -33.17 10.27 30.99
CA ARG A 104 -34.36 11.12 30.80
C ARG A 104 -34.96 10.94 29.40
N LEU A 105 -34.13 10.94 28.35
CA LEU A 105 -34.54 10.74 26.97
C LEU A 105 -35.13 9.33 26.75
N ALA A 106 -34.51 8.29 27.32
CA ALA A 106 -35.02 6.92 27.28
C ALA A 106 -36.39 6.80 27.98
N ALA A 107 -36.57 7.51 29.10
CA ALA A 107 -37.84 7.62 29.80
C ALA A 107 -38.87 8.55 29.11
N ARG A 108 -38.48 9.20 28.00
CA ARG A 108 -39.29 10.21 27.28
C ARG A 108 -39.81 11.32 28.18
N GLN A 109 -39.07 11.66 29.22
CA GLN A 109 -39.44 12.76 30.11
C GLN A 109 -39.10 14.10 29.42
N PRO A 110 -40.04 15.06 29.37
CA PRO A 110 -39.73 16.41 28.89
C PRO A 110 -38.60 17.05 29.71
N LEU A 111 -37.87 17.97 29.08
CA LEU A 111 -36.86 18.76 29.81
C LEU A 111 -37.56 19.67 30.81
N GLU A 112 -37.03 19.74 32.03
CA GLU A 112 -37.51 20.71 33.02
C GLU A 112 -37.18 22.12 32.52
N LEU A 113 -38.20 22.98 32.42
CA LEU A 113 -38.00 24.35 32.01
C LEU A 113 -37.34 25.14 33.14
N LEU A 114 -36.32 25.91 32.78
CA LEU A 114 -35.65 26.80 33.73
C LEU A 114 -36.63 27.89 34.18
N SER A 115 -36.85 28.00 35.50
CA SER A 115 -37.73 29.01 36.07
C SER A 115 -37.06 30.39 36.05
N MET A 116 -37.65 31.33 35.31
CA MET A 116 -37.19 32.73 35.29
C MET A 116 -37.70 33.55 36.47
N LYS A 117 -38.64 33.01 37.27
CA LYS A 117 -39.24 33.70 38.43
C LYS A 117 -38.22 34.17 39.46
N ARG A 118 -37.04 33.53 39.51
CA ARG A 118 -35.91 33.92 40.38
C ARG A 118 -35.35 35.30 40.04
N TYR A 119 -35.42 35.73 38.78
CA TYR A 119 -34.84 37.00 38.32
C TYR A 119 -35.88 38.12 38.22
N GLU A 120 -37.13 37.82 38.51
CA GLU A 120 -38.23 38.77 38.53
C GLU A 120 -38.62 39.08 39.98
N LEU A 121 -39.21 40.25 40.23
CA LEU A 121 -39.79 40.64 41.51
C LEU A 121 -41.32 40.69 41.41
N PRO A 122 -42.01 39.58 41.10
CA PRO A 122 -43.46 39.60 41.02
C PRO A 122 -44.04 39.80 42.43
N ALA A 123 -45.04 40.67 42.53
CA ALA A 123 -45.91 40.70 43.69
C ALA A 123 -46.68 39.37 43.80
N PRO A 124 -47.11 38.96 45.01
CA PRO A 124 -47.95 37.78 45.15
C PRO A 124 -49.24 37.95 44.36
N SER A 125 -49.72 36.86 43.77
CA SER A 125 -50.91 36.87 42.90
C SER A 125 -52.12 37.44 43.65
N SER A 126 -53.10 37.99 42.92
CA SER A 126 -54.27 38.66 43.53
C SER A 126 -55.03 37.78 44.55
N GLY A 127 -55.04 36.46 44.38
CA GLY A 127 -55.62 35.49 45.31
C GLY A 127 -54.75 35.09 46.49
N GLN A 128 -53.45 35.44 46.50
CA GLN A 128 -52.48 35.09 47.55
C GLN A 128 -52.09 36.29 48.42
N LYS A 129 -52.70 37.46 48.22
CA LYS A 129 -52.36 38.67 48.98
C LYS A 129 -52.67 38.57 50.48
N SER A 130 -53.55 37.67 50.89
CA SER A 130 -53.84 37.39 52.31
C SER A 130 -52.95 36.30 52.91
N ASP A 131 -52.16 35.60 52.09
CA ASP A 131 -51.29 34.51 52.50
C ASP A 131 -49.92 35.05 52.91
N ILE A 132 -49.58 34.89 54.18
CA ILE A 132 -48.33 35.36 54.76
C ILE A 132 -47.12 34.63 54.14
N THR A 133 -47.29 33.37 53.75
CA THR A 133 -46.21 32.56 53.16
C THR A 133 -45.80 33.07 51.79
N ALA A 134 -46.77 33.44 50.95
CA ALA A 134 -46.51 34.02 49.63
C ALA A 134 -45.77 35.37 49.72
N TRP A 135 -46.08 36.20 50.73
CA TRP A 135 -45.33 37.43 50.98
C TRP A 135 -43.91 37.14 51.47
N GLN A 136 -43.73 36.14 52.35
CA GLN A 136 -42.40 35.74 52.81
C GLN A 136 -41.53 35.23 51.66
N GLU A 137 -42.09 34.48 50.71
CA GLU A 137 -41.38 34.04 49.51
C GLU A 137 -40.95 35.22 48.63
N CYS A 138 -41.83 36.21 48.41
CA CYS A 138 -41.49 37.43 47.67
C CYS A 138 -40.37 38.23 48.35
N VAL A 139 -40.41 38.35 49.68
CA VAL A 139 -39.36 39.04 50.47
C VAL A 139 -38.04 38.28 50.45
N ASN A 140 -38.08 36.96 50.57
CA ASN A 140 -36.88 36.13 50.49
C ASN A 140 -36.24 36.23 49.09
N ASN A 141 -37.04 36.24 48.02
CA ASN A 141 -36.57 36.43 46.66
C ASN A 141 -35.96 37.83 46.45
N SER A 142 -36.59 38.89 46.99
CA SER A 142 -36.05 40.24 46.87
C SER A 142 -34.75 40.43 47.65
N MET A 143 -34.64 39.84 48.84
CA MET A 143 -33.39 39.82 49.62
C MET A 143 -32.29 39.06 48.87
N ALA A 144 -32.60 37.88 48.32
CA ALA A 144 -31.64 37.12 47.52
C ALA A 144 -31.15 37.89 46.28
N GLN A 145 -32.05 38.63 45.61
CA GLN A 145 -31.68 39.46 44.47
C GLN A 145 -30.83 40.66 44.88
N LEU A 146 -31.14 41.32 46.00
CA LEU A 146 -30.34 42.44 46.51
C LEU A 146 -28.89 42.01 46.76
N GLU A 147 -28.71 40.88 47.45
CA GLU A 147 -27.38 40.32 47.71
C GLU A 147 -26.66 39.91 46.41
N HIS A 148 -27.38 39.30 45.46
CA HIS A 148 -26.82 38.98 44.15
C HIS A 148 -26.36 40.24 43.40
N GLN A 149 -27.12 41.34 43.43
CA GLN A 149 -26.71 42.59 42.81
C GLN A 149 -25.48 43.20 43.49
N ALA A 150 -25.40 43.13 44.83
CA ALA A 150 -24.21 43.56 45.56
C ALA A 150 -22.96 42.79 45.11
N VAL A 151 -23.06 41.46 45.01
CA VAL A 151 -21.97 40.60 44.49
C VAL A 151 -21.66 40.91 43.02
N CYS A 152 -22.67 41.18 42.18
CA CYS A 152 -22.44 41.58 40.80
C CYS A 152 -21.65 42.89 40.70
N ILE A 153 -21.95 43.87 41.55
CA ILE A 153 -21.21 45.14 41.60
C ILE A 153 -19.76 44.87 42.01
N GLU A 154 -19.53 44.11 43.07
CA GLU A 154 -18.17 43.74 43.51
C GLU A 154 -17.39 43.01 42.39
N ASN A 155 -18.02 42.05 41.72
CA ASN A 155 -17.42 41.35 40.59
C ASN A 155 -17.10 42.28 39.41
N LEU A 156 -18.00 43.22 39.10
CA LEU A 156 -17.78 44.22 38.04
C LEU A 156 -16.64 45.18 38.41
N GLU A 157 -16.50 45.54 39.68
CA GLU A 157 -15.36 46.32 40.16
C GLU A 157 -14.06 45.56 39.98
N LEU A 158 -14.01 44.27 40.33
CA LEU A 158 -12.84 43.41 40.11
C LEU A 158 -12.48 43.29 38.62
N VAL A 159 -13.47 43.08 37.76
CA VAL A 159 -13.26 42.99 36.30
C VAL A 159 -12.82 44.35 35.73
N SER A 160 -13.38 45.45 36.22
CA SER A 160 -12.97 46.80 35.81
C SER A 160 -11.51 47.08 36.18
N GLN A 161 -11.07 46.66 37.38
CA GLN A 161 -9.71 46.87 37.87
C GLN A 161 -8.68 45.96 37.20
N HIS A 162 -9.01 44.68 36.98
CA HIS A 162 -8.03 43.67 36.57
C HIS A 162 -8.27 43.03 35.20
N GLY A 163 -9.48 43.14 34.65
CA GLY A 163 -9.88 42.43 33.43
C GLY A 163 -9.01 42.75 32.22
N CYS A 164 -8.67 44.03 31.99
CA CYS A 164 -7.81 44.44 30.89
C CYS A 164 -6.41 43.81 30.97
N ASN A 165 -5.82 43.75 32.18
CA ASN A 165 -4.48 43.21 32.38
C ASN A 165 -4.49 41.67 32.30
N ALA A 166 -5.50 41.02 32.91
CA ALA A 166 -5.68 39.58 32.81
C ALA A 166 -5.88 39.13 31.35
N TRP A 167 -6.65 39.89 30.56
CA TRP A 167 -6.86 39.61 29.14
C TRP A 167 -5.58 39.75 28.31
N LYS A 168 -4.73 40.74 28.60
CA LYS A 168 -3.43 40.89 27.93
C LYS A 168 -2.53 39.68 28.19
N VAL A 169 -2.38 39.27 29.44
CA VAL A 169 -1.58 38.07 29.80
C VAL A 169 -2.15 36.81 29.16
N TYR A 170 -3.48 36.67 29.13
CA TYR A 170 -4.13 35.55 28.45
C TYR A 170 -3.83 35.54 26.94
N ASN A 171 -3.86 36.70 26.28
CA ASN A 171 -3.48 36.80 24.87
C ASN A 171 -2.00 36.45 24.64
N GLU A 172 -1.09 36.87 25.52
CA GLU A 172 0.32 36.48 25.43
C GLU A 172 0.49 34.95 25.51
N HIS A 173 -0.24 34.28 26.42
CA HIS A 173 -0.26 32.82 26.47
C HIS A 173 -0.81 32.19 25.19
N LEU A 174 -1.91 32.73 24.63
CA LEU A 174 -2.46 32.23 23.37
C LEU A 174 -1.49 32.38 22.20
N VAL A 175 -0.82 33.53 22.09
CA VAL A 175 0.21 33.76 21.07
C VAL A 175 1.34 32.76 21.22
N HIS A 176 1.81 32.51 22.45
CA HIS A 176 2.84 31.52 22.71
C HIS A 176 2.41 30.10 22.29
N MET A 177 1.18 29.70 22.59
CA MET A 177 0.64 28.40 22.18
C MET A 177 0.59 28.25 20.66
N ILE A 178 0.19 29.32 19.95
CA ILE A 178 0.16 29.34 18.48
C ILE A 178 1.58 29.20 17.92
N GLU A 179 2.55 29.94 18.44
CA GLU A 179 3.95 29.86 18.02
C GLU A 179 4.54 28.46 18.22
N GLN A 180 4.25 27.83 19.36
CA GLN A 180 4.66 26.45 19.62
C GLN A 180 4.06 25.47 18.61
N ALA A 181 2.75 25.53 18.39
CA ALA A 181 2.06 24.67 17.42
C ALA A 181 2.59 24.88 15.98
N GLN A 182 2.83 26.13 15.58
CA GLN A 182 3.41 26.45 14.28
C GLN A 182 4.84 25.90 14.14
N LYS A 183 5.66 26.00 15.18
CA LYS A 183 7.02 25.45 15.19
C LYS A 183 7.03 23.94 15.04
N GLU A 184 6.14 23.23 15.73
CA GLU A 184 5.98 21.78 15.59
C GLU A 184 5.53 21.39 14.18
N LEU A 185 4.58 22.13 13.62
CA LEU A 185 4.09 21.92 12.26
C LEU A 185 5.20 22.14 11.22
N GLN A 186 6.01 23.19 11.35
CA GLN A 186 7.14 23.43 10.44
C GLN A 186 8.20 22.33 10.56
N LYS A 187 8.49 21.87 11.78
CA LYS A 187 9.39 20.74 11.99
C LYS A 187 8.86 19.48 11.29
N LEU A 188 7.59 19.13 11.50
CA LEU A 188 6.99 17.96 10.88
C LEU A 188 6.97 18.06 9.34
N ARG A 189 6.69 19.26 8.79
CA ARG A 189 6.77 19.49 7.34
C ARG A 189 8.16 19.25 6.80
N LYS A 190 9.20 19.72 7.50
CA LYS A 190 10.59 19.47 7.13
C LYS A 190 10.90 17.98 7.18
N ASP A 191 10.54 17.29 8.26
CA ASP A 191 10.78 15.86 8.41
C ASP A 191 10.09 15.05 7.29
N ILE A 192 8.85 15.41 6.91
CA ILE A 192 8.12 14.81 5.78
C ILE A 192 8.82 15.09 4.45
N GLN A 193 9.29 16.33 4.22
CA GLN A 193 10.01 16.69 3.00
C GLN A 193 11.33 15.94 2.86
N ASP A 194 12.11 15.85 3.94
CA ASP A 194 13.38 15.14 3.97
C ASP A 194 13.16 13.64 3.67
N LEU A 195 12.14 13.01 4.27
CA LEU A 195 11.76 11.64 3.97
C LEU A 195 11.31 11.44 2.51
N ASN A 196 10.48 12.33 1.99
CA ASN A 196 10.03 12.25 0.60
C ASN A 196 11.18 12.46 -0.39
N TRP A 197 12.13 13.35 -0.07
CA TRP A 197 13.35 13.53 -0.85
C TRP A 197 14.21 12.28 -0.87
N GLN A 198 14.43 11.65 0.29
CA GLN A 198 15.16 10.37 0.39
C GLN A 198 14.45 9.27 -0.42
N ARG A 199 13.14 9.11 -0.27
CA ARG A 199 12.34 8.13 -1.04
C ARG A 199 12.47 8.35 -2.54
N LYS A 200 12.35 9.60 -3.00
CA LYS A 200 12.49 9.95 -4.42
C LYS A 200 13.87 9.57 -4.95
N ASN A 201 14.95 9.91 -4.23
CA ASN A 201 16.30 9.57 -4.65
C ASN A 201 16.52 8.05 -4.74
N MET A 202 16.04 7.30 -3.74
CA MET A 202 16.12 5.84 -3.74
C MET A 202 15.37 5.24 -4.93
N GLN A 203 14.13 5.67 -5.17
CA GLN A 203 13.29 5.14 -6.25
C GLN A 203 13.84 5.49 -7.64
N LEU A 204 14.32 6.71 -7.86
CA LEU A 204 14.92 7.09 -9.15
C LEU A 204 16.22 6.33 -9.43
N THR A 205 17.03 6.10 -8.40
CA THR A 205 18.27 5.31 -8.53
C THR A 205 17.96 3.85 -8.87
N ALA A 206 17.00 3.25 -8.17
CA ALA A 206 16.54 1.89 -8.45
C ALA A 206 15.91 1.78 -9.85
N GLY A 207 15.06 2.74 -10.22
CA GLY A 207 14.42 2.80 -11.53
C GLY A 207 15.40 2.94 -12.69
N ALA A 208 16.46 3.74 -12.53
CA ALA A 208 17.53 3.83 -13.53
C ALA A 208 18.22 2.47 -13.75
N LYS A 209 18.48 1.74 -12.67
CA LYS A 209 19.04 0.39 -12.73
C LYS A 209 18.09 -0.61 -13.38
N LEU A 210 16.79 -0.52 -13.10
CA LEU A 210 15.77 -1.35 -13.76
C LEU A 210 15.74 -1.10 -15.28
N GLY A 211 15.80 0.17 -15.72
CA GLY A 211 15.86 0.52 -17.14
C GLY A 211 17.13 0.00 -17.83
N GLU A 212 18.29 0.03 -17.17
CA GLU A 212 19.52 -0.59 -17.68
C GLU A 212 19.39 -2.11 -17.85
N MET A 213 18.81 -2.77 -16.84
CA MET A 213 18.57 -4.22 -16.87
C MET A 213 17.56 -4.61 -17.95
N GLU A 214 16.50 -3.82 -18.14
CA GLU A 214 15.50 -4.03 -19.19
C GLU A 214 16.09 -3.85 -20.59
N SER A 215 16.91 -2.81 -20.80
CA SER A 215 17.63 -2.60 -22.06
C SER A 215 18.58 -3.76 -22.37
N THR A 216 19.34 -4.21 -21.36
CA THR A 216 20.25 -5.35 -21.48
C THR A 216 19.48 -6.63 -21.80
N TRP A 217 18.37 -6.88 -21.12
CA TRP A 217 17.50 -8.02 -21.37
C TRP A 217 16.91 -7.99 -22.78
N SER A 218 16.43 -6.83 -23.23
CA SER A 218 15.88 -6.64 -24.58
C SER A 218 16.95 -6.90 -25.64
N LEU A 219 18.16 -6.37 -25.45
CA LEU A 219 19.29 -6.58 -26.35
C LEU A 219 19.69 -8.05 -26.41
N LEU A 220 19.78 -8.73 -25.27
CA LEU A 220 20.08 -10.16 -25.19
C LEU A 220 19.01 -10.99 -25.89
N SER A 221 17.74 -10.66 -25.69
CA SER A 221 16.60 -11.32 -26.34
C SER A 221 16.69 -11.19 -27.86
N VAL A 222 16.96 -9.99 -28.37
CA VAL A 222 17.19 -9.76 -29.81
C VAL A 222 18.42 -10.51 -30.31
N LYS A 223 19.51 -10.55 -29.53
CA LYS A 223 20.73 -11.30 -29.89
C LYS A 223 20.44 -12.80 -30.01
N ILE A 224 19.70 -13.38 -29.05
CA ILE A 224 19.29 -14.78 -29.10
C ILE A 224 18.44 -15.05 -30.34
N MET A 225 17.47 -14.18 -30.64
CA MET A 225 16.66 -14.29 -31.86
C MET A 225 17.50 -14.22 -33.14
N ARG A 226 18.44 -13.28 -33.23
CA ARG A 226 19.36 -13.13 -34.37
C ARG A 226 20.28 -14.32 -34.56
N LEU A 227 20.70 -15.00 -33.48
CA LEU A 227 21.52 -16.22 -33.56
C LEU A 227 20.68 -17.44 -33.94
N ASN A 228 19.43 -17.51 -33.48
CA ASN A 228 18.53 -18.62 -33.76
C ASN A 228 18.15 -18.71 -35.25
N GLU A 229 17.98 -17.58 -35.94
CA GLU A 229 17.64 -17.56 -37.36
C GLU A 229 18.66 -18.32 -38.27
N PRO A 230 19.96 -17.96 -38.29
CA PRO A 230 20.94 -18.71 -39.06
C PRO A 230 21.09 -20.14 -38.52
N LEU A 231 21.04 -20.36 -37.21
CA LEU A 231 21.14 -21.72 -36.64
C LEU A 231 20.02 -22.64 -37.15
N CYS A 232 18.78 -22.16 -37.27
CA CYS A 232 17.67 -22.89 -37.87
C CYS A 232 17.92 -23.20 -39.35
N SER A 233 18.38 -22.22 -40.12
CA SER A 233 18.77 -22.41 -41.53
C SER A 233 19.88 -23.46 -41.69
N TRP A 234 20.93 -23.38 -40.85
CA TRP A 234 22.02 -24.34 -40.81
C TRP A 234 21.54 -25.75 -40.42
N LYS A 235 20.65 -25.88 -39.42
CA LYS A 235 20.03 -27.17 -39.06
C LYS A 235 19.24 -27.77 -40.22
N MET A 236 18.47 -26.96 -40.96
CA MET A 236 17.73 -27.42 -42.15
C MET A 236 18.68 -27.90 -43.26
N LYS A 237 19.74 -27.13 -43.54
CA LYS A 237 20.77 -27.53 -44.52
C LYS A 237 21.45 -28.84 -44.10
N PHE A 238 21.81 -28.98 -42.82
CA PHE A 238 22.38 -30.21 -42.28
C PHE A 238 21.43 -31.41 -42.41
N HIS A 239 20.13 -31.25 -42.12
CA HIS A 239 19.13 -32.31 -42.29
C HIS A 239 18.94 -32.70 -43.77
N LYS A 240 18.96 -31.73 -44.69
CA LYS A 240 18.92 -31.99 -46.13
C LYS A 240 20.15 -32.75 -46.60
N SER A 241 21.35 -32.34 -46.20
CA SER A 241 22.60 -33.05 -46.51
C SER A 241 22.66 -34.45 -45.91
N ARG A 242 22.13 -34.65 -44.70
CA ARG A 242 22.04 -35.99 -44.07
C ARG A 242 21.05 -36.88 -44.82
N SER A 243 19.94 -36.32 -45.31
CA SER A 243 18.95 -37.05 -46.12
C SER A 243 19.46 -37.39 -47.52
N SER A 244 20.24 -36.50 -48.16
CA SER A 244 20.86 -36.78 -49.46
C SER A 244 21.98 -37.81 -49.35
N MET A 245 22.83 -37.75 -48.31
CA MET A 245 23.79 -38.81 -48.02
C MET A 245 23.10 -40.14 -47.73
N GLY A 246 22.04 -40.16 -46.91
CA GLY A 246 21.28 -41.40 -46.65
C GLY A 246 20.59 -41.99 -47.89
N LYS A 247 20.16 -41.16 -48.85
CA LYS A 247 19.65 -41.61 -50.16
C LYS A 247 20.77 -42.09 -51.08
N GLN A 248 21.93 -41.44 -51.06
CA GLN A 248 23.12 -41.85 -51.81
C GLN A 248 23.63 -43.20 -51.32
N THR A 249 23.74 -43.40 -50.00
CA THR A 249 24.13 -44.68 -49.40
C THR A 249 23.15 -45.80 -49.73
N ARG A 250 21.83 -45.54 -49.70
CA ARG A 250 20.81 -46.51 -50.14
C ARG A 250 20.84 -46.80 -51.64
N ARG A 251 21.12 -45.82 -52.49
CA ARG A 251 21.30 -46.00 -53.94
C ARG A 251 22.57 -46.78 -54.27
N ILE A 252 23.63 -46.63 -53.48
CA ILE A 252 24.87 -47.39 -53.67
C ILE A 252 24.67 -48.83 -53.19
N SER A 253 23.92 -49.06 -52.11
CA SER A 253 23.62 -50.41 -51.62
C SER A 253 22.57 -51.15 -52.46
N SER A 254 21.79 -50.47 -53.30
CA SER A 254 20.76 -51.07 -54.17
C SER A 254 21.24 -51.36 -55.60
N LYS A 255 22.47 -50.99 -55.95
CA LYS A 255 23.05 -51.23 -57.29
C LYS A 255 23.81 -52.55 -57.30
N THR A 256 23.70 -53.29 -58.39
CA THR A 256 24.53 -54.48 -58.62
C THR A 256 25.97 -54.07 -58.97
N PHE A 257 26.95 -54.92 -58.68
CA PHE A 257 28.38 -54.60 -58.80
C PHE A 257 28.79 -54.08 -60.19
N SER A 258 28.13 -54.56 -61.25
CA SER A 258 28.35 -54.10 -62.64
C SER A 258 27.88 -52.66 -62.90
N GLU A 259 26.78 -52.22 -62.29
CA GLU A 259 26.27 -50.85 -62.44
C GLU A 259 27.11 -49.81 -61.71
N LEU A 260 27.77 -50.21 -60.62
CA LEU A 260 28.71 -49.35 -59.90
C LEU A 260 29.97 -49.07 -60.73
N ILE A 261 30.49 -50.06 -61.46
CA ILE A 261 31.68 -49.88 -62.31
C ILE A 261 31.40 -48.92 -63.48
N LEU A 262 30.25 -49.06 -64.16
CA LEU A 262 29.85 -48.17 -65.26
C LEU A 262 29.66 -46.72 -64.83
N THR A 263 29.14 -46.48 -63.62
CA THR A 263 28.97 -45.12 -63.09
C THR A 263 30.28 -44.47 -62.61
N CYS A 264 31.26 -45.25 -62.16
CA CYS A 264 32.60 -44.73 -61.86
C CYS A 264 33.39 -44.38 -63.13
N LEU A 265 33.25 -45.16 -64.22
CA LEU A 265 33.94 -44.91 -65.49
C LEU A 265 33.41 -43.65 -66.20
N SER A 266 32.11 -43.36 -66.14
CA SER A 266 31.54 -42.15 -66.76
C SER A 266 31.87 -40.86 -66.00
N ALA A 267 31.95 -40.90 -64.67
CA ALA A 267 32.28 -39.74 -63.84
C ALA A 267 33.75 -39.28 -63.99
N ALA A 268 34.65 -40.20 -64.31
CA ALA A 268 36.07 -39.89 -64.59
C ALA A 268 36.26 -39.14 -65.93
N CYS A 269 35.37 -39.32 -66.91
CA CYS A 269 35.48 -38.68 -68.22
C CYS A 269 35.06 -37.19 -68.22
N VAL A 270 34.10 -36.79 -67.38
CA VAL A 270 33.50 -35.43 -67.44
C VAL A 270 34.40 -34.36 -66.81
N LYS A 271 35.37 -34.71 -65.97
CA LYS A 271 36.28 -33.72 -65.35
C LYS A 271 37.42 -33.22 -66.26
N ASN A 272 37.56 -33.73 -67.49
CA ASN A 272 38.70 -33.43 -68.36
C ASN A 272 38.40 -32.57 -69.59
N TYR A 273 37.25 -31.88 -69.71
CA TYR A 273 36.95 -31.10 -70.93
C TYR A 273 36.14 -29.82 -70.68
N ILE A 274 36.83 -28.69 -70.46
CA ILE A 274 36.40 -27.33 -70.87
C ILE A 274 37.68 -26.54 -71.24
N PRO A 275 37.90 -26.13 -72.51
CA PRO A 275 38.92 -25.16 -72.89
C PRO A 275 38.33 -23.77 -73.20
N ASP A 276 38.95 -22.72 -72.67
CA ASP A 276 38.82 -21.32 -73.15
C ASP A 276 39.97 -21.00 -74.13
N PRO A 277 39.76 -20.33 -75.29
CA PRO A 277 40.85 -19.92 -76.17
C PRO A 277 41.05 -18.38 -76.30
N LEU A 278 42.33 -18.00 -76.44
CA LEU A 278 42.94 -16.74 -76.95
C LEU A 278 43.04 -15.56 -75.93
N SER A 279 44.16 -14.87 -75.68
CA SER A 279 45.34 -14.56 -76.52
C SER A 279 46.56 -14.02 -75.69
N VAL A 280 47.79 -14.31 -76.16
CA VAL A 280 49.00 -13.42 -76.23
C VAL A 280 49.69 -12.97 -74.91
N ASP A 281 50.80 -13.63 -74.55
CA ASP A 281 52.20 -13.13 -74.64
C ASP A 281 53.18 -13.58 -73.54
N THR A 282 54.35 -14.01 -74.05
CA THR A 282 55.73 -14.12 -73.52
C THR A 282 56.02 -14.08 -72.00
N SER A 283 56.64 -15.14 -71.47
CA SER A 283 58.06 -15.19 -70.99
C SER A 283 58.33 -16.23 -69.88
N SER A 284 59.43 -17.00 -70.06
CA SER A 284 60.13 -17.90 -69.11
C SER A 284 59.36 -19.12 -68.56
N CYS A 285 59.57 -20.36 -69.01
CA CYS A 285 60.77 -21.22 -68.93
C CYS A 285 61.18 -21.60 -67.48
N SER A 286 60.71 -22.76 -66.98
CA SER A 286 61.58 -23.83 -66.46
C SER A 286 60.80 -25.07 -65.92
N CYS A 287 60.96 -26.19 -66.63
CA CYS A 287 61.13 -27.60 -66.21
C CYS A 287 60.31 -28.18 -65.03
N VAL A 288 59.37 -29.11 -65.29
CA VAL A 288 59.51 -30.59 -65.26
C VAL A 288 59.78 -31.21 -63.88
N ARG A 289 58.78 -31.92 -63.32
CA ARG A 289 58.95 -33.27 -62.76
C ARG A 289 57.61 -34.01 -62.63
N TRP A 290 57.35 -34.94 -63.56
CA TRP A 290 56.33 -35.98 -63.43
C TRP A 290 56.99 -37.25 -62.91
N GLN A 291 56.53 -37.77 -61.76
CA GLN A 291 56.84 -39.14 -61.35
C GLN A 291 55.64 -39.78 -60.63
N LYS A 292 55.00 -40.68 -61.38
CA LYS A 292 54.43 -41.99 -61.03
C LYS A 292 53.98 -42.23 -59.58
N GLY A 293 52.73 -42.70 -59.45
CA GLY A 293 52.25 -43.38 -58.25
C GLY A 293 50.78 -43.81 -58.31
N ILE A 294 50.42 -44.67 -59.26
CA ILE A 294 49.15 -45.42 -59.22
C ILE A 294 49.36 -46.57 -58.23
N SER A 295 48.76 -46.47 -57.05
CA SER A 295 48.67 -47.55 -56.07
C SER A 295 47.21 -47.93 -55.87
N ILE A 296 46.80 -48.93 -56.67
CA ILE A 296 46.02 -50.11 -56.30
C ILE A 296 44.86 -49.88 -55.32
N LEU A 297 43.66 -49.87 -55.90
CA LEU A 297 42.38 -50.19 -55.26
C LEU A 297 42.44 -51.62 -54.69
N SER A 298 42.35 -51.76 -53.36
CA SER A 298 41.94 -52.99 -52.69
C SER A 298 40.48 -52.82 -52.25
N PHE A 299 39.57 -53.32 -53.08
CA PHE A 299 38.18 -53.59 -52.70
C PHE A 299 38.16 -55.01 -52.12
N SER A 300 38.11 -55.11 -50.80
CA SER A 300 37.71 -56.36 -50.13
C SER A 300 36.20 -56.33 -49.93
N CYS A 301 35.49 -57.20 -50.64
CA CYS A 301 34.07 -57.46 -50.46
C CYS A 301 33.87 -58.94 -50.06
N PHE A 302 33.07 -59.13 -49.02
CA PHE A 302 32.37 -60.35 -48.57
C PHE A 302 33.06 -61.44 -47.71
N LYS A 303 32.64 -61.45 -46.43
CA LYS A 303 32.03 -62.55 -45.62
C LYS A 303 31.78 -61.93 -44.23
N PHE A 304 30.60 -61.89 -43.60
CA PHE A 304 29.34 -62.64 -43.62
C PHE A 304 28.19 -61.68 -43.31
#